data_AF-A0A134BX82-F1
#
_entry.id   AF-A0A134BX82-F1
#
_cell.length_a   1.000
_cell.length_b   1.000
_cell.length_c   1.000
_cell.angle_alpha   90.00
_cell.angle_beta   90.00
_cell.angle_gamma   90.00
#
_symmetry.space_group_name_H-M   'P 1'
#
loop_
_entity.id
_entity.type
_entity.pdbx_description
1 polymer ?
#
loop_
_entity_poly.entity_id
_entity_poly.type
_entity_poly.pdbx_seq_one_letter_code
_entity_poly.pdbx_strand_id
1 'polypeptide(L)'
;METRHINYKSDFVVRERFRDASGTFVKLPETDFELHYWVGNHTVTASRKNGEYINCVPDGDAVLVIFKDHGLGEGELKHELHLQLNNAIFPDGVQNVYYPERLRLFLWNGIGDTEGVIESDCVAAYTRGDRFTWDDFTEANIQELQRPAVEAAQAATSAAQSATAAASAANGMAEKASRAATEAAQAADTANASAKAADSATQSAQVAAIAASEMTAVVKRTVAAAEEATNKTKQTEQRAATAADYATEAGQQAATSAEHLEAMRTTMEQVAERAKAVVQGVPTGLKVEAPEYITLGNDTPQYIRPQVKPDRVAQNVVYQTRGDIVEVEPDGRIMARSTGSGRVQVIPTQGTQHYKTLTIAVVPPRIRLSGDSLRLDNSGNIRLT
;
A
#
# COMPACT_ATOMS: atom_id res chain seq x y z
N MET A 1 -6.54 -39.51 122.61
CA MET A 1 -6.46 -39.38 124.08
C MET A 1 -7.41 -40.38 124.73
N GLU A 2 -6.94 -41.01 125.82
CA GLU A 2 -7.72 -41.92 126.68
C GLU A 2 -8.73 -41.11 127.52
N THR A 3 -9.85 -41.73 127.91
CA THR A 3 -10.87 -41.08 128.75
C THR A 3 -10.33 -40.94 130.17
N ARG A 4 -10.37 -39.73 130.73
CA ARG A 4 -9.94 -39.45 132.11
C ARG A 4 -11.12 -39.36 133.06
N HIS A 5 -10.94 -39.78 134.30
CA HIS A 5 -11.95 -39.79 135.34
C HIS A 5 -11.67 -38.75 136.43
N ILE A 6 -12.67 -37.93 136.75
CA ILE A 6 -12.59 -36.91 137.80
C ILE A 6 -13.72 -37.15 138.77
N ASN A 7 -13.44 -37.05 140.07
CA ASN A 7 -14.51 -37.12 141.05
C ASN A 7 -15.50 -35.96 140.83
N TYR A 8 -16.79 -36.25 140.62
CA TYR A 8 -17.78 -35.22 140.26
C TYR A 8 -18.04 -34.16 141.35
N LYS A 9 -17.52 -34.37 142.57
CA LYS A 9 -17.62 -33.40 143.67
C LYS A 9 -16.37 -32.51 143.78
N SER A 10 -15.30 -32.82 143.07
CA SER A 10 -14.04 -32.08 143.15
C SER A 10 -14.07 -30.86 142.24
N ASP A 11 -13.50 -29.75 142.70
CA ASP A 11 -13.16 -28.63 141.82
C ASP A 11 -12.07 -29.07 140.83
N PHE A 12 -12.18 -28.63 139.57
CA PHE A 12 -11.16 -28.88 138.56
C PHE A 12 -11.05 -27.73 137.55
N VAL A 13 -9.98 -27.73 136.77
CA VAL A 13 -9.73 -26.72 135.74
C VAL A 13 -9.51 -27.41 134.40
N VAL A 14 -10.17 -26.91 133.36
CA VAL A 14 -9.97 -27.32 131.97
C VAL A 14 -9.25 -26.19 131.23
N ARG A 15 -8.10 -26.47 130.64
CA ARG A 15 -7.38 -25.57 129.74
C ARG A 15 -7.82 -25.82 128.31
N GLU A 16 -8.63 -24.91 127.78
CA GLU A 16 -9.13 -24.93 126.40
C GLU A 16 -8.21 -24.15 125.47
N ARG A 17 -7.66 -24.80 124.44
CA ARG A 17 -6.93 -24.14 123.35
C ARG A 17 -7.80 -24.06 122.11
N PHE A 18 -7.62 -23.01 121.31
CA PHE A 18 -8.35 -22.82 120.06
C PHE A 18 -7.50 -23.20 118.84
N ARG A 19 -8.09 -23.86 117.83
CA ARG A 19 -7.42 -24.24 116.57
C ARG A 19 -8.14 -23.68 115.35
N ASP A 20 -7.40 -23.29 114.31
CA ASP A 20 -8.01 -22.95 113.01
C ASP A 20 -8.46 -24.20 112.23
N ALA A 21 -9.03 -23.98 111.04
CA ALA A 21 -9.48 -25.06 110.15
C ALA A 21 -8.35 -25.99 109.65
N SER A 22 -7.08 -25.59 109.81
CA SER A 22 -5.91 -26.43 109.50
C SER A 22 -5.43 -27.26 110.70
N GLY A 23 -6.03 -27.06 111.88
CA GLY A 23 -5.65 -27.71 113.14
C GLY A 23 -4.52 -26.98 113.87
N THR A 24 -4.08 -25.82 113.41
CA THR A 24 -3.01 -25.03 114.04
C THR A 24 -3.56 -24.24 115.22
N PHE A 25 -2.86 -24.22 116.35
CA PHE A 25 -3.26 -23.40 117.51
C PHE A 25 -3.29 -21.92 117.15
N VAL A 26 -4.37 -21.24 117.53
CA VAL A 26 -4.57 -19.81 117.32
C VAL A 26 -4.64 -19.08 118.65
N LYS A 27 -4.43 -17.76 118.62
CA LYS A 27 -4.63 -16.91 119.79
C LYS A 27 -6.09 -16.97 120.27
N LEU A 28 -6.36 -16.49 121.48
CA LEU A 28 -7.73 -16.31 121.94
C LEU A 28 -8.49 -15.35 121.01
N PRO A 29 -9.73 -15.67 120.63
CA PRO A 29 -10.54 -14.77 119.82
C PRO A 29 -10.78 -13.45 120.57
N GLU A 30 -10.67 -12.32 119.86
CA GLU A 30 -11.04 -11.00 120.40
C GLU A 30 -12.57 -10.79 120.45
N THR A 31 -13.34 -11.68 119.81
CA THR A 31 -14.80 -11.68 119.85
C THR A 31 -15.34 -12.33 121.13
N ASP A 32 -16.62 -12.10 121.42
CA ASP A 32 -17.31 -12.74 122.53
C ASP A 32 -17.57 -14.23 122.25
N PHE A 33 -17.40 -15.05 123.27
CA PHE A 33 -17.58 -16.50 123.18
C PHE A 33 -18.24 -17.08 124.43
N GLU A 34 -18.91 -18.20 124.26
CA GLU A 34 -19.43 -19.03 125.33
C GLU A 34 -18.95 -20.48 125.16
N LEU A 35 -18.46 -21.07 126.24
CA LEU A 35 -18.16 -22.49 126.35
C LEU A 35 -19.19 -23.11 127.29
N HIS A 36 -20.06 -23.94 126.72
CA HIS A 36 -21.12 -24.60 127.44
C HIS A 36 -20.70 -26.02 127.76
N TYR A 37 -20.72 -26.39 129.04
CA TYR A 37 -20.39 -27.73 129.54
C TYR A 37 -21.60 -28.37 130.17
N TRP A 38 -21.81 -29.66 129.95
CA TRP A 38 -22.95 -30.34 130.56
C TRP A 38 -22.75 -31.84 130.81
N VAL A 39 -23.45 -32.31 131.85
CA VAL A 39 -23.69 -33.73 132.15
C VAL A 39 -25.18 -33.90 132.44
N GLY A 40 -25.88 -34.66 131.59
CA GLY A 40 -27.34 -34.76 131.67
C GLY A 40 -28.00 -33.39 131.52
N ASN A 41 -28.77 -32.97 132.53
CA ASN A 41 -29.45 -31.67 132.58
C ASN A 41 -28.69 -30.60 133.38
N HIS A 42 -27.51 -30.92 133.91
CA HIS A 42 -26.68 -29.99 134.66
C HIS A 42 -25.69 -29.30 133.72
N THR A 43 -25.61 -27.97 133.80
CA THR A 43 -24.82 -27.15 132.88
C THR A 43 -23.92 -26.17 133.62
N VAL A 44 -22.74 -25.92 133.07
CA VAL A 44 -21.82 -24.86 133.48
C VAL A 44 -21.42 -24.09 132.24
N THR A 45 -21.48 -22.77 132.29
CA THR A 45 -21.05 -21.91 131.19
C THR A 45 -19.85 -21.09 131.62
N ALA A 46 -18.80 -21.14 130.81
CA ALA A 46 -17.70 -20.17 130.83
C ALA A 46 -17.85 -19.23 129.64
N SER A 47 -17.54 -17.95 129.81
CA SER A 47 -17.72 -17.00 128.72
C SER A 47 -16.77 -15.82 128.79
N ARG A 48 -16.54 -15.21 127.64
CA ARG A 48 -15.99 -13.86 127.52
C ARG A 48 -17.06 -12.99 126.87
N LYS A 49 -17.50 -11.95 127.57
CA LYS A 49 -18.51 -10.99 127.09
C LYS A 49 -18.02 -9.57 127.30
N ASN A 50 -17.97 -8.76 126.26
CA ASN A 50 -17.46 -7.39 126.28
C ASN A 50 -16.08 -7.26 126.96
N GLY A 51 -15.22 -8.27 126.81
CA GLY A 51 -13.89 -8.33 127.42
C GLY A 51 -13.83 -8.82 128.88
N GLU A 52 -14.97 -9.08 129.53
CA GLU A 52 -15.04 -9.68 130.87
C GLU A 52 -15.12 -11.20 130.78
N TYR A 53 -14.34 -11.91 131.61
CA TYR A 53 -14.33 -13.37 131.67
C TYR A 53 -15.12 -13.88 132.88
N ILE A 54 -16.04 -14.82 132.65
CA ILE A 54 -16.91 -15.41 133.66
C ILE A 54 -16.66 -16.92 133.70
N ASN A 55 -16.39 -17.46 134.90
CA ASN A 55 -16.02 -18.88 135.14
C ASN A 55 -14.79 -19.36 134.36
N CYS A 56 -13.98 -18.42 133.85
CA CYS A 56 -12.73 -18.73 133.18
C CYS A 56 -11.75 -17.55 133.25
N VAL A 57 -10.48 -17.80 132.94
CA VAL A 57 -9.43 -16.78 132.85
C VAL A 57 -8.53 -17.03 131.63
N PRO A 58 -8.03 -15.97 130.97
CA PRO A 58 -7.08 -16.13 129.87
C PRO A 58 -5.71 -16.63 130.37
N ASP A 59 -5.12 -17.57 129.63
CA ASP A 59 -3.80 -18.17 129.85
C ASP A 59 -3.03 -18.25 128.53
N GLY A 60 -2.42 -17.14 128.12
CA GLY A 60 -1.65 -17.04 126.87
C GLY A 60 -2.52 -17.31 125.64
N ASP A 61 -2.35 -18.50 125.05
CA ASP A 61 -3.09 -19.00 123.88
C ASP A 61 -4.34 -19.83 124.24
N ALA A 62 -4.61 -20.02 125.53
CA ALA A 62 -5.67 -20.86 126.06
C ALA A 62 -6.58 -20.10 127.04
N VAL A 63 -7.72 -20.69 127.36
CA VAL A 63 -8.61 -20.25 128.45
C VAL A 63 -8.65 -21.34 129.51
N LEU A 64 -8.40 -20.97 130.76
CA LEU A 64 -8.59 -21.86 131.91
C LEU A 64 -10.02 -21.72 132.39
N VAL A 65 -10.84 -22.73 132.12
CA VAL A 65 -12.21 -22.85 132.62
C VAL A 65 -12.21 -23.46 134.01
N ILE A 66 -12.87 -22.77 134.94
CA ILE A 66 -12.83 -23.08 136.36
C ILE A 66 -14.16 -23.72 136.77
N PHE A 67 -14.14 -25.00 137.14
CA PHE A 67 -15.30 -25.72 137.65
C PHE A 67 -15.27 -25.68 139.18
N LYS A 68 -15.75 -24.57 139.74
CA LYS A 68 -15.88 -24.39 141.19
C LYS A 68 -17.30 -24.66 141.64
N ASP A 69 -17.51 -25.56 142.61
CA ASP A 69 -18.83 -25.91 143.14
C ASP A 69 -19.86 -26.16 142.02
N HIS A 70 -19.39 -26.83 140.96
CA HIS A 70 -19.96 -26.77 139.62
C HIS A 70 -21.31 -27.49 139.46
N GLY A 71 -21.72 -28.32 140.43
CA GLY A 71 -23.03 -28.95 140.47
C GLY A 71 -23.32 -29.93 139.32
N LEU A 72 -22.29 -30.41 138.62
CA LEU A 72 -22.43 -31.41 137.54
C LEU A 72 -22.58 -32.81 138.17
N GLY A 73 -23.42 -33.65 137.55
CA GLY A 73 -23.62 -35.04 137.98
C GLY A 73 -22.57 -36.01 137.45
N GLU A 74 -22.75 -37.30 137.74
CA GLU A 74 -21.94 -38.38 137.17
C GLU A 74 -22.26 -38.59 135.68
N GLY A 75 -21.23 -38.71 134.83
CA GLY A 75 -21.37 -38.95 133.40
C GLY A 75 -20.26 -38.33 132.54
N GLU A 76 -20.35 -38.54 131.23
CA GLU A 76 -19.44 -37.93 130.25
C GLU A 76 -19.68 -36.41 130.20
N LEU A 77 -18.62 -35.63 130.48
CA LEU A 77 -18.63 -34.18 130.35
C LEU A 77 -18.55 -33.81 128.88
N LYS A 78 -19.62 -33.21 128.38
CA LYS A 78 -19.71 -32.68 127.02
C LYS A 78 -19.44 -31.18 127.05
N HIS A 79 -18.93 -30.67 125.94
CA HIS A 79 -18.80 -29.24 125.75
C HIS A 79 -19.11 -28.80 124.31
N GLU A 80 -19.45 -27.53 124.17
CA GLU A 80 -19.54 -26.87 122.88
C GLU A 80 -19.02 -25.44 122.99
N LEU A 81 -18.30 -25.01 121.97
CA LEU A 81 -17.93 -23.61 121.79
C LEU A 81 -18.99 -22.92 120.93
N HIS A 82 -19.52 -21.82 121.44
CA HIS A 82 -20.42 -20.91 120.74
C HIS A 82 -19.71 -19.59 120.48
N LEU A 83 -19.57 -19.23 119.20
CA LEU A 83 -19.00 -17.96 118.74
C LEU A 83 -20.08 -17.07 118.12
N GLN A 84 -20.00 -15.78 118.43
CA GLN A 84 -20.75 -14.73 117.75
C GLN A 84 -19.80 -13.98 116.81
N LEU A 85 -19.94 -14.22 115.51
CA LEU A 85 -19.08 -13.63 114.47
C LEU A 85 -19.79 -12.48 113.76
N ASN A 86 -19.09 -11.38 113.50
CA ASN A 86 -19.63 -10.28 112.71
C ASN A 86 -19.82 -10.71 111.25
N ASN A 87 -21.06 -10.73 110.76
CA ASN A 87 -21.38 -11.11 109.39
C ASN A 87 -22.59 -10.33 108.87
N ALA A 88 -22.34 -9.34 108.03
CA ALA A 88 -23.35 -8.44 107.45
C ALA A 88 -24.37 -9.12 106.52
N ILE A 89 -24.18 -10.40 106.20
CA ILE A 89 -25.17 -11.19 105.43
C ILE A 89 -26.35 -11.61 106.33
N PHE A 90 -26.14 -11.74 107.64
CA PHE A 90 -27.20 -12.10 108.59
C PHE A 90 -27.99 -10.85 109.02
N PRO A 91 -29.33 -10.95 109.23
CA PRO A 91 -30.18 -9.78 109.47
C PRO A 91 -29.83 -8.92 110.69
N ASP A 92 -29.23 -9.51 111.71
CA ASP A 92 -28.76 -8.85 112.94
C ASP A 92 -27.25 -8.51 112.89
N GLY A 93 -26.60 -8.79 111.75
CA GLY A 93 -25.16 -8.62 111.57
C GLY A 93 -24.31 -9.64 112.33
N VAL A 94 -24.90 -10.64 112.99
CA VAL A 94 -24.21 -11.62 113.84
C VAL A 94 -24.52 -13.04 113.36
N GLN A 95 -23.47 -13.80 113.06
CA GLN A 95 -23.56 -15.22 112.79
C GLN A 95 -23.21 -16.01 114.07
N ASN A 96 -24.18 -16.77 114.57
CA ASN A 96 -23.96 -17.73 115.67
C ASN A 96 -23.39 -19.03 115.10
N VAL A 97 -22.23 -19.47 115.59
CA VAL A 97 -21.58 -20.71 115.17
C VAL A 97 -21.28 -21.58 116.38
N TYR A 98 -21.67 -22.86 116.30
CA TYR A 98 -21.53 -23.84 117.37
C TYR A 98 -20.57 -24.95 116.95
N TYR A 99 -19.62 -25.28 117.84
CA TYR A 99 -18.60 -26.30 117.65
C TYR A 99 -18.69 -27.30 118.82
N PRO A 100 -19.52 -28.34 118.72
CA PRO A 100 -19.61 -29.38 119.72
C PRO A 100 -18.39 -30.30 119.64
N GLU A 101 -17.78 -30.58 120.79
CA GLU A 101 -16.57 -31.38 120.85
C GLU A 101 -16.60 -32.42 121.99
N ARG A 102 -15.62 -33.34 121.98
CA ARG A 102 -15.53 -34.42 122.97
C ARG A 102 -14.28 -34.24 123.82
N LEU A 103 -14.47 -33.78 125.05
CA LEU A 103 -13.42 -33.68 126.08
C LEU A 103 -12.79 -35.01 126.46
N ARG A 104 -13.53 -36.11 126.32
CA ARG A 104 -13.16 -37.44 126.86
C ARG A 104 -12.87 -37.37 128.37
N LEU A 105 -13.69 -36.59 129.07
CA LEU A 105 -13.71 -36.49 130.53
C LEU A 105 -14.97 -37.16 131.06
N PHE A 106 -14.82 -38.03 132.06
CA PHE A 106 -15.92 -38.70 132.73
C PHE A 106 -15.95 -38.32 134.21
N LEU A 107 -17.04 -37.70 134.65
CA LEU A 107 -17.26 -37.37 136.05
C LEU A 107 -17.86 -38.60 136.76
N TRP A 108 -17.23 -39.06 137.84
CA TRP A 108 -17.67 -40.26 138.58
C TRP A 108 -17.55 -40.12 140.09
N ASN A 109 -18.09 -41.06 140.85
CA ASN A 109 -17.99 -41.07 142.32
C ASN A 109 -16.70 -41.69 142.90
N GLY A 110 -15.80 -42.21 142.04
CA GLY A 110 -14.54 -42.86 142.44
C GLY A 110 -13.37 -41.90 142.64
N ILE A 111 -12.19 -42.46 142.94
CA ILE A 111 -10.91 -41.72 143.00
C ILE A 111 -10.54 -41.32 141.57
N GLY A 112 -10.34 -40.02 141.28
CA GLY A 112 -9.93 -39.56 139.96
C GLY A 112 -8.55 -40.10 139.54
N ASP A 113 -8.33 -40.22 138.22
CA ASP A 113 -7.07 -40.69 137.63
C ASP A 113 -6.14 -39.53 137.20
N THR A 114 -6.55 -38.29 137.46
CA THR A 114 -5.87 -37.08 137.00
C THR A 114 -5.70 -36.07 138.14
N GLU A 115 -4.47 -35.59 138.36
CA GLU A 115 -4.16 -34.44 139.21
C GLU A 115 -3.76 -33.24 138.32
N GLY A 116 -4.30 -32.05 138.61
CA GLY A 116 -3.93 -30.79 137.94
C GLY A 116 -4.89 -30.30 136.84
N VAL A 117 -4.37 -29.42 135.97
CA VAL A 117 -5.13 -28.79 134.87
C VAL A 117 -5.29 -29.78 133.70
N ILE A 118 -6.51 -29.96 133.22
CA ILE A 118 -6.81 -30.87 132.11
C ILE A 118 -6.78 -30.10 130.80
N GLU A 119 -5.98 -30.54 129.83
CA GLU A 119 -5.97 -29.92 128.51
C GLU A 119 -7.11 -30.45 127.62
N SER A 120 -7.75 -29.51 126.91
CA SER A 120 -8.73 -29.74 125.86
C SER A 120 -8.43 -28.80 124.69
N ASP A 121 -8.68 -29.27 123.48
CA ASP A 121 -8.36 -28.56 122.25
C ASP A 121 -9.63 -28.34 121.42
N CYS A 122 -10.20 -27.14 121.45
CA CYS A 122 -11.35 -26.72 120.65
C CYS A 122 -10.97 -26.13 119.28
N VAL A 123 -11.71 -26.45 118.24
CA VAL A 123 -11.58 -25.84 116.90
C VAL A 123 -12.45 -24.58 116.81
N ALA A 124 -11.83 -23.44 116.50
CA ALA A 124 -12.48 -22.16 116.27
C ALA A 124 -12.02 -21.53 114.95
N ALA A 125 -12.88 -21.56 113.93
CA ALA A 125 -12.57 -21.08 112.59
C ALA A 125 -12.95 -19.60 112.35
N TYR A 126 -12.45 -18.69 113.17
CA TYR A 126 -12.63 -17.24 113.00
C TYR A 126 -11.56 -16.58 112.09
N THR A 127 -10.65 -17.36 111.49
CA THR A 127 -9.48 -16.90 110.71
C THR A 127 -9.71 -16.73 109.20
N ARG A 128 -10.96 -16.70 108.71
CA ARG A 128 -11.22 -16.10 107.38
C ARG A 128 -11.10 -14.57 107.51
N GLY A 129 -9.85 -14.09 107.50
CA GLY A 129 -9.48 -12.68 107.57
C GLY A 129 -9.90 -11.87 106.33
N ASP A 130 -9.68 -10.56 106.42
CA ASP A 130 -10.26 -9.48 105.62
C ASP A 130 -10.11 -9.56 104.08
N ARG A 131 -10.97 -8.79 103.39
CA ARG A 131 -10.97 -8.61 101.93
C ARG A 131 -9.64 -7.99 101.46
N PHE A 132 -9.05 -8.54 100.40
CA PHE A 132 -8.03 -7.84 99.60
C PHE A 132 -8.56 -6.48 99.11
N THR A 133 -7.75 -5.43 99.25
CA THR A 133 -8.00 -4.05 98.83
C THR A 133 -6.98 -3.59 97.78
N TRP A 134 -7.26 -2.50 97.08
CA TRP A 134 -6.36 -1.96 96.04
C TRP A 134 -4.97 -1.60 96.58
N ASP A 135 -4.88 -1.22 97.86
CA ASP A 135 -3.62 -0.87 98.52
C ASP A 135 -2.70 -2.07 98.76
N ASP A 136 -3.19 -3.31 98.54
CA ASP A 136 -2.39 -4.54 98.63
C ASP A 136 -1.56 -4.81 97.35
N PHE A 137 -1.75 -4.03 96.26
CA PHE A 137 -0.95 -4.17 95.04
C PHE A 137 0.29 -3.27 95.07
N THR A 138 1.46 -3.86 94.81
CA THR A 138 2.67 -3.08 94.53
C THR A 138 2.61 -2.47 93.13
N GLU A 139 3.36 -1.39 92.89
CA GLU A 139 3.45 -0.78 91.56
C GLU A 139 3.96 -1.74 90.48
N ALA A 140 4.82 -2.69 90.85
CA ALA A 140 5.25 -3.77 89.96
C ALA A 140 4.09 -4.71 89.57
N ASN A 141 3.15 -5.00 90.49
CA ASN A 141 1.97 -5.82 90.17
C ASN A 141 1.01 -5.08 89.23
N ILE A 142 0.86 -3.77 89.39
CA ILE A 142 0.03 -2.95 88.51
C ILE A 142 0.63 -2.90 87.09
N GLN A 143 1.96 -2.73 86.97
CA GLN A 143 2.63 -2.76 85.66
C GLN A 143 2.46 -4.11 84.96
N GLU A 144 2.59 -5.21 85.70
CA GLU A 144 2.40 -6.56 85.15
C GLU A 144 0.97 -6.79 84.67
N LEU A 145 -0.03 -6.28 85.39
CA LEU A 145 -1.44 -6.33 84.99
C LEU A 145 -1.73 -5.47 83.74
N GLN A 146 -1.02 -4.35 83.55
CA GLN A 146 -1.21 -3.45 82.40
C GLN A 146 -0.45 -3.91 81.15
N ARG A 147 0.65 -4.66 81.31
CA ARG A 147 1.55 -5.06 80.22
C ARG A 147 0.83 -5.67 79.00
N PRO A 148 -0.11 -6.63 79.14
CA PRO A 148 -0.80 -7.20 77.98
C PRO A 148 -1.61 -6.16 77.20
N ALA A 149 -2.23 -5.21 77.89
CA ALA A 149 -3.02 -4.16 77.25
C ALA A 149 -2.13 -3.15 76.50
N VAL A 150 -0.98 -2.79 77.08
CA VAL A 150 0.00 -1.89 76.45
C VAL A 150 0.62 -2.53 75.22
N GLU A 151 1.05 -3.79 75.32
CA GLU A 151 1.62 -4.54 74.18
C GLU A 151 0.60 -4.69 73.04
N ALA A 152 -0.65 -5.01 73.37
CA ALA A 152 -1.73 -5.09 72.38
C ALA A 152 -1.99 -3.75 71.68
N ALA A 153 -2.00 -2.63 72.42
CA ALA A 153 -2.19 -1.30 71.84
C ALA A 153 -1.03 -0.89 70.92
N GLN A 154 0.21 -1.22 71.29
CA GLN A 154 1.39 -0.98 70.45
C GLN A 154 1.37 -1.83 69.17
N ALA A 155 0.99 -3.10 69.27
CA ALA A 155 0.83 -3.98 68.13
C ALA A 155 -0.26 -3.47 67.17
N ALA A 156 -1.42 -3.05 67.70
CA ALA A 156 -2.51 -2.48 66.91
C ALA A 156 -2.09 -1.20 66.18
N THR A 157 -1.35 -0.31 66.86
CA THR A 157 -0.82 0.92 66.28
C THR A 157 0.15 0.62 65.13
N SER A 158 1.06 -0.33 65.33
CA SER A 158 2.04 -0.74 64.32
C SER A 158 1.37 -1.37 63.09
N ALA A 159 0.31 -2.17 63.30
CA ALA A 159 -0.49 -2.75 62.24
C ALA A 159 -1.24 -1.67 61.44
N ALA A 160 -1.84 -0.67 62.12
CA ALA A 160 -2.53 0.44 61.47
C ALA A 160 -1.59 1.31 60.63
N GLN A 161 -0.38 1.60 61.14
CA GLN A 161 0.65 2.31 60.38
C GLN A 161 1.08 1.54 59.13
N SER A 162 1.32 0.22 59.27
CA SER A 162 1.67 -0.65 58.15
C SER A 162 0.58 -0.70 57.08
N ALA A 163 -0.70 -0.80 57.49
CA ALA A 163 -1.84 -0.77 56.59
C ALA A 163 -1.95 0.57 55.84
N THR A 164 -1.72 1.69 56.53
CA THR A 164 -1.73 3.02 55.93
C THR A 164 -0.61 3.21 54.90
N ALA A 165 0.59 2.71 55.21
CA ALA A 165 1.72 2.72 54.28
C ALA A 165 1.43 1.88 53.04
N ALA A 166 0.86 0.68 53.21
CA ALA A 166 0.46 -0.18 52.11
C ALA A 166 -0.62 0.45 51.23
N ALA A 167 -1.63 1.11 51.82
CA ALA A 167 -2.67 1.82 51.08
C ALA A 167 -2.09 3.00 50.27
N SER A 168 -1.18 3.76 50.87
CA SER A 168 -0.49 4.87 50.19
C SER A 168 0.36 4.38 49.02
N ALA A 169 1.08 3.27 49.21
CA ALA A 169 1.84 2.63 48.14
C ALA A 169 0.93 2.14 47.00
N ALA A 170 -0.21 1.51 47.33
CA ALA A 170 -1.19 1.07 46.34
C ALA A 170 -1.77 2.25 45.53
N ASN A 171 -2.10 3.37 46.18
CA ASN A 171 -2.55 4.58 45.50
C ASN A 171 -1.47 5.13 44.55
N GLY A 172 -0.21 5.18 45.00
CA GLY A 172 0.90 5.59 44.13
C GLY A 172 1.09 4.69 42.92
N MET A 173 0.86 3.38 43.05
CA MET A 173 0.90 2.45 41.91
C MET A 173 -0.29 2.63 40.98
N ALA A 174 -1.49 2.88 41.50
CA ALA A 174 -2.68 3.17 40.71
C ALA A 174 -2.51 4.45 39.88
N GLU A 175 -1.94 5.51 40.46
CA GLU A 175 -1.62 6.74 39.74
C GLU A 175 -0.59 6.52 38.63
N LYS A 176 0.48 5.76 38.90
CA LYS A 176 1.48 5.41 37.88
C LYS A 176 0.85 4.61 36.74
N ALA A 177 -0.01 3.63 37.05
CA ALA A 177 -0.73 2.85 36.05
C ALA A 177 -1.66 3.74 35.19
N SER A 178 -2.37 4.69 35.81
CA SER A 178 -3.23 5.64 35.10
C SER A 178 -2.45 6.57 34.16
N ARG A 179 -1.28 7.07 34.60
CA ARG A 179 -0.38 7.87 33.74
C ARG A 179 0.14 7.04 32.57
N ALA A 180 0.62 5.83 32.82
CA ALA A 180 1.09 4.93 31.77
C ALA A 180 -0.01 4.61 30.74
N ALA A 181 -1.25 4.40 31.18
CA ALA A 181 -2.38 4.19 30.28
C ALA A 181 -2.70 5.42 29.42
N THR A 182 -2.58 6.62 30.01
CA THR A 182 -2.79 7.89 29.29
C THR A 182 -1.70 8.12 28.23
N GLU A 183 -0.43 7.89 28.59
CA GLU A 183 0.70 7.97 27.66
C GLU A 183 0.57 6.97 26.51
N ALA A 184 0.13 5.74 26.81
CA ALA A 184 -0.12 4.72 25.79
C ALA A 184 -1.26 5.14 24.83
N ALA A 185 -2.33 5.75 25.33
CA ALA A 185 -3.41 6.27 24.50
C ALA A 185 -2.93 7.39 23.56
N GLN A 186 -2.14 8.35 24.09
CA GLN A 186 -1.56 9.43 23.28
C GLN A 186 -0.60 8.92 22.20
N ALA A 187 0.19 7.89 22.52
CA ALA A 187 1.06 7.23 21.55
C ALA A 187 0.25 6.55 20.44
N ALA A 188 -0.86 5.89 20.78
CA ALA A 188 -1.76 5.27 19.80
C ALA A 188 -2.42 6.32 18.88
N ASP A 189 -2.86 7.46 19.41
CA ASP A 189 -3.42 8.55 18.62
C ASP A 189 -2.39 9.14 17.64
N THR A 190 -1.15 9.31 18.11
CA THR A 190 -0.04 9.78 17.27
C THR A 190 0.28 8.78 16.14
N ALA A 191 0.27 7.49 16.44
CA ALA A 191 0.48 6.44 15.44
C ALA A 191 -0.65 6.43 14.39
N ASN A 192 -1.90 6.59 14.82
CA ASN A 192 -3.06 6.68 13.92
C ASN A 192 -3.00 7.93 13.02
N ALA A 193 -2.58 9.08 13.56
CA ALA A 193 -2.39 10.29 12.76
C ALA A 193 -1.29 10.10 11.71
N SER A 194 -0.18 9.45 12.08
CA SER A 194 0.92 9.13 11.18
C SER A 194 0.50 8.17 10.06
N ALA A 195 -0.32 7.16 10.37
CA ALA A 195 -0.87 6.24 9.38
C ALA A 195 -1.75 6.97 8.35
N LYS A 196 -2.66 7.85 8.80
CA LYS A 196 -3.50 8.67 7.90
C LYS A 196 -2.68 9.60 6.99
N ALA A 197 -1.60 10.17 7.52
CA ALA A 197 -0.68 10.99 6.73
C ALA A 197 0.03 10.16 5.65
N ALA A 198 0.47 8.95 6.00
CA ALA A 198 1.07 8.01 5.04
C ALA A 198 0.08 7.58 3.95
N ASP A 199 -1.18 7.29 4.29
CA ASP A 199 -2.22 6.96 3.32
C ASP A 199 -2.48 8.12 2.34
N SER A 200 -2.54 9.35 2.86
CA SER A 200 -2.72 10.56 2.03
C SER A 200 -1.54 10.79 1.09
N ALA A 201 -0.30 10.53 1.56
CA ALA A 201 0.90 10.60 0.74
C ALA A 201 0.89 9.53 -0.36
N THR A 202 0.47 8.29 -0.04
CA THR A 202 0.31 7.19 -1.00
C THR A 202 -0.72 7.55 -2.09
N GLN A 203 -1.88 8.08 -1.73
CA GLN A 203 -2.89 8.53 -2.70
C GLN A 203 -2.35 9.63 -3.61
N SER A 204 -1.63 10.60 -3.04
CA SER A 204 -1.00 11.68 -3.82
C SER A 204 0.05 11.14 -4.81
N ALA A 205 0.86 10.17 -4.38
CA ALA A 205 1.84 9.51 -5.25
C ALA A 205 1.17 8.71 -6.37
N GLN A 206 0.04 8.03 -6.10
CA GLN A 206 -0.73 7.31 -7.11
C GLN A 206 -1.30 8.27 -8.17
N VAL A 207 -1.86 9.41 -7.76
CA VAL A 207 -2.36 10.44 -8.68
C VAL A 207 -1.22 10.96 -9.56
N ALA A 208 -0.05 11.24 -8.98
CA ALA A 208 1.12 11.68 -9.74
C ALA A 208 1.61 10.61 -10.75
N ALA A 209 1.58 9.33 -10.35
CA ALA A 209 1.96 8.23 -11.24
C ALA A 209 0.98 8.07 -12.42
N ILE A 210 -0.33 8.19 -12.18
CA ILE A 210 -1.34 8.20 -13.24
C ILE A 210 -1.09 9.35 -14.20
N ALA A 211 -0.92 10.58 -13.69
CA ALA A 211 -0.64 11.75 -14.51
C ALA A 211 0.63 11.59 -15.36
N ALA A 212 1.70 11.00 -14.79
CA ALA A 212 2.92 10.70 -15.53
C ALA A 212 2.70 9.65 -16.65
N SER A 213 1.87 8.65 -16.40
CA SER A 213 1.51 7.63 -17.41
C SER A 213 0.69 8.23 -18.56
N GLU A 214 -0.26 9.12 -18.26
CA GLU A 214 -1.06 9.84 -19.24
C GLU A 214 -0.19 10.76 -20.09
N MET A 215 0.72 11.51 -19.46
CA MET A 215 1.70 12.33 -20.17
C MET A 215 2.59 11.50 -21.09
N THR A 216 3.03 10.32 -20.65
CA THR A 216 3.80 9.40 -21.49
C THR A 216 2.99 8.94 -22.71
N ALA A 217 1.70 8.66 -22.53
CA ALA A 217 0.80 8.30 -23.63
C ALA A 217 0.59 9.47 -24.61
N VAL A 218 0.45 10.70 -24.10
CA VAL A 218 0.38 11.92 -24.92
C VAL A 218 1.66 12.05 -25.74
N VAL A 219 2.84 12.01 -25.11
CA VAL A 219 4.14 12.11 -25.80
C VAL A 219 4.25 11.08 -26.92
N LYS A 220 3.88 9.82 -26.68
CA LYS A 220 3.88 8.78 -27.72
C LYS A 220 3.00 9.14 -28.92
N ARG A 221 1.78 9.66 -28.68
CA ARG A 221 0.89 10.11 -29.77
C ARG A 221 1.48 11.30 -30.53
N THR A 222 2.07 12.25 -29.83
CA THR A 222 2.69 13.43 -30.44
C THR A 222 3.89 13.04 -31.31
N VAL A 223 4.73 12.11 -30.85
CA VAL A 223 5.85 11.58 -31.63
C VAL A 223 5.35 10.86 -32.88
N ALA A 224 4.37 9.96 -32.74
CA ALA A 224 3.80 9.24 -33.89
C ALA A 224 3.18 10.21 -34.93
N ALA A 225 2.48 11.25 -34.49
CA ALA A 225 1.95 12.28 -35.37
C ALA A 225 3.06 13.08 -36.09
N ALA A 226 4.16 13.38 -35.40
CA ALA A 226 5.31 14.06 -35.99
C ALA A 226 6.04 13.18 -37.03
N GLU A 227 6.17 11.89 -36.76
CA GLU A 227 6.71 10.91 -37.71
C GLU A 227 5.83 10.80 -38.97
N GLU A 228 4.51 10.72 -38.80
CA GLU A 228 3.57 10.70 -39.92
C GLU A 228 3.67 11.97 -40.78
N ALA A 229 3.71 13.15 -40.14
CA ALA A 229 3.89 14.43 -40.83
C ALA A 229 5.21 14.46 -41.61
N THR A 230 6.31 14.01 -40.99
CA THR A 230 7.62 13.92 -41.65
C THR A 230 7.58 13.01 -42.87
N ASN A 231 6.92 11.85 -42.77
CA ASN A 231 6.79 10.91 -43.88
C ASN A 231 5.94 11.48 -45.03
N LYS A 232 4.85 12.21 -44.72
CA LYS A 232 4.06 12.94 -45.73
C LYS A 232 4.89 14.01 -46.46
N THR A 233 5.73 14.75 -45.73
CA THR A 233 6.65 15.72 -46.35
C THR A 233 7.63 15.03 -47.30
N LYS A 234 8.29 13.96 -46.86
CA LYS A 234 9.20 13.17 -47.72
C LYS A 234 8.52 12.65 -48.98
N GLN A 235 7.30 12.13 -48.86
CA GLN A 235 6.53 11.65 -50.01
C GLN A 235 6.19 12.80 -50.97
N THR A 236 5.90 13.99 -50.44
CA THR A 236 5.62 15.19 -51.24
C THR A 236 6.88 15.68 -51.96
N GLU A 237 8.02 15.72 -51.27
CA GLU A 237 9.33 16.04 -51.87
C GLU A 237 9.69 15.08 -53.01
N GLN A 238 9.49 13.77 -52.80
CA GLN A 238 9.71 12.76 -53.85
C GLN A 238 8.81 13.00 -55.06
N ARG A 239 7.51 13.27 -54.85
CA ARG A 239 6.59 13.59 -55.96
C ARG A 239 6.99 14.86 -56.70
N ALA A 240 7.45 15.89 -55.98
CA ALA A 240 7.92 17.13 -56.59
C ALA A 240 9.19 16.90 -57.42
N ALA A 241 10.14 16.10 -56.92
CA ALA A 241 11.34 15.71 -57.67
C ALA A 241 10.98 14.95 -58.95
N THR A 242 10.12 13.93 -58.86
CA THR A 242 9.65 13.18 -60.04
C THR A 242 8.92 14.08 -61.04
N ALA A 243 8.11 15.03 -60.59
CA ALA A 243 7.45 15.99 -61.47
C ALA A 243 8.44 16.92 -62.17
N ALA A 244 9.49 17.36 -61.48
CA ALA A 244 10.56 18.17 -62.05
C ALA A 244 11.37 17.40 -63.11
N ASP A 245 11.65 16.11 -62.86
CA ASP A 245 12.31 15.24 -63.83
C ASP A 245 11.46 15.09 -65.10
N TYR A 246 10.16 14.79 -64.96
CA TYR A 246 9.24 14.71 -66.11
C TYR A 246 9.14 16.02 -66.89
N ALA A 247 9.10 17.17 -66.20
CA ALA A 247 9.08 18.47 -66.86
C ALA A 247 10.38 18.73 -67.65
N THR A 248 11.52 18.28 -67.11
CA THR A 248 12.83 18.39 -67.77
C THR A 248 12.88 17.51 -69.02
N GLU A 249 12.45 16.25 -68.93
CA GLU A 249 12.38 15.34 -70.07
C GLU A 249 11.44 15.86 -71.16
N ALA A 250 10.25 16.34 -70.79
CA ALA A 250 9.31 16.94 -71.75
C ALA A 250 9.91 18.19 -72.43
N GLY A 251 10.63 19.02 -71.68
CA GLY A 251 11.34 20.18 -72.22
C GLY A 251 12.43 19.80 -73.23
N GLN A 252 13.22 18.76 -72.94
CA GLN A 252 14.22 18.23 -73.86
C GLN A 252 13.59 17.67 -75.14
N GLN A 253 12.51 16.88 -75.01
CA GLN A 253 11.78 16.34 -76.16
C GLN A 253 11.21 17.45 -77.06
N ALA A 254 10.65 18.50 -76.46
CA ALA A 254 10.15 19.66 -77.19
C ALA A 254 11.29 20.39 -77.94
N ALA A 255 12.45 20.56 -77.31
CA ALA A 255 13.62 21.16 -77.95
C ALA A 255 14.11 20.32 -79.15
N THR A 256 14.26 19.01 -78.99
CA THR A 256 14.64 18.09 -80.09
C THR A 256 13.60 18.11 -81.22
N SER A 257 12.31 18.18 -80.90
CA SER A 257 11.26 18.29 -81.90
C SER A 257 11.34 19.61 -82.68
N ALA A 258 11.65 20.72 -82.01
CA ALA A 258 11.85 22.02 -82.64
C ALA A 258 13.06 22.00 -83.60
N GLU A 259 14.20 21.43 -83.17
CA GLU A 259 15.39 21.24 -84.02
C GLU A 259 15.06 20.41 -85.27
N HIS A 260 14.31 19.32 -85.12
CA HIS A 260 13.91 18.49 -86.25
C HIS A 260 12.99 19.24 -87.22
N LEU A 261 12.05 20.03 -86.71
CA LEU A 261 11.16 20.85 -87.52
C LEU A 261 11.93 21.90 -88.33
N GLU A 262 12.93 22.55 -87.72
CA GLU A 262 13.79 23.53 -88.40
C GLU A 262 14.67 22.89 -89.48
N ALA A 263 15.24 21.70 -89.20
CA ALA A 263 15.95 20.91 -90.21
C ALA A 263 15.03 20.51 -91.39
N MET A 264 13.78 20.14 -91.09
CA MET A 264 12.79 19.79 -92.11
C MET A 264 12.35 21.00 -92.95
N ARG A 265 12.25 22.19 -92.35
CA ARG A 265 12.00 23.43 -93.09
C ARG A 265 13.14 23.74 -94.06
N THR A 266 14.38 23.65 -93.59
CA THR A 266 15.58 23.90 -94.39
C THR A 266 15.68 22.96 -95.60
N THR A 267 15.38 21.67 -95.40
CA THR A 267 15.35 20.69 -96.50
C THR A 267 14.19 20.93 -97.47
N MET A 268 12.99 21.31 -97.00
CA MET A 268 11.89 21.69 -97.89
C MET A 268 12.19 22.93 -98.73
N GLU A 269 12.86 23.94 -98.18
CA GLU A 269 13.32 25.11 -98.94
C GLU A 269 14.26 24.70 -100.09
N GLN A 270 15.21 23.78 -99.84
CA GLN A 270 16.09 23.25 -100.87
C GLN A 270 15.34 22.45 -101.96
N VAL A 271 14.33 21.67 -101.58
CA VAL A 271 13.49 20.92 -102.53
C VAL A 271 12.62 21.86 -103.36
N ALA A 272 12.06 22.92 -102.77
CA ALA A 272 11.26 23.92 -103.47
C ALA A 272 12.07 24.65 -104.55
N GLU A 273 13.33 25.01 -104.28
CA GLU A 273 14.22 25.60 -105.29
C GLU A 273 14.57 24.63 -106.43
N ARG A 274 14.80 23.35 -106.13
CA ARG A 274 14.99 22.32 -107.18
C ARG A 274 13.74 22.12 -108.04
N ALA A 275 12.54 22.18 -107.45
CA ALA A 275 11.28 22.01 -108.18
C ALA A 275 11.01 23.18 -109.14
N LYS A 276 11.33 24.42 -108.78
CA LYS A 276 11.20 25.59 -109.69
C LYS A 276 12.03 25.43 -110.96
N ALA A 277 13.20 24.81 -110.89
CA ALA A 277 14.07 24.59 -112.06
C ALA A 277 13.48 23.59 -113.08
N VAL A 278 12.65 22.64 -112.65
CA VAL A 278 12.05 21.61 -113.52
C VAL A 278 10.83 22.12 -114.29
N VAL A 279 10.14 23.15 -113.78
CA VAL A 279 8.88 23.67 -114.35
C VAL A 279 9.08 24.62 -115.54
N GLN A 280 10.27 25.19 -115.75
CA GLN A 280 10.47 26.23 -116.78
C GLN A 280 10.48 25.74 -118.24
N GLY A 281 10.33 24.44 -118.53
CA GLY A 281 9.99 23.94 -119.88
C GLY A 281 11.00 24.27 -121.02
N VAL A 282 12.23 24.65 -120.69
CA VAL A 282 13.24 25.11 -121.65
C VAL A 282 13.80 23.93 -122.46
N PRO A 283 13.72 23.96 -123.81
CA PRO A 283 14.39 22.99 -124.68
C PRO A 283 15.90 22.94 -124.46
N THR A 284 16.46 21.74 -124.37
CA THR A 284 17.90 21.50 -124.19
C THR A 284 18.59 20.88 -125.42
N GLY A 285 17.85 20.60 -126.51
CA GLY A 285 18.42 20.10 -127.77
C GLY A 285 17.42 19.87 -128.91
N LEU A 286 17.92 19.65 -130.14
CA LEU A 286 17.13 19.36 -131.35
C LEU A 286 17.76 18.21 -132.17
N LYS A 287 16.96 17.20 -132.51
CA LYS A 287 17.27 16.15 -133.49
C LYS A 287 16.46 16.40 -134.77
N VAL A 288 17.06 16.19 -135.95
CA VAL A 288 16.39 16.38 -137.24
C VAL A 288 16.79 15.26 -138.20
N GLU A 289 15.81 14.66 -138.87
CA GLU A 289 15.97 13.65 -139.91
C GLU A 289 15.39 14.20 -141.23
N ALA A 290 16.15 14.13 -142.33
CA ALA A 290 15.75 14.64 -143.64
C ALA A 290 16.47 13.89 -144.77
N PRO A 291 15.87 13.79 -145.98
CA PRO A 291 16.54 13.23 -147.14
C PRO A 291 17.69 14.14 -147.62
N GLU A 292 18.78 13.54 -148.12
CA GLU A 292 19.93 14.27 -148.67
C GLU A 292 19.66 14.85 -150.06
N TYR A 293 18.85 14.15 -150.86
CA TYR A 293 18.43 14.59 -152.18
C TYR A 293 16.96 14.22 -152.47
N ILE A 294 16.32 15.01 -153.33
CA ILE A 294 14.98 14.78 -153.87
C ILE A 294 14.99 15.04 -155.38
N THR A 295 14.02 14.49 -156.10
CA THR A 295 13.95 14.61 -157.57
C THR A 295 12.91 15.65 -157.98
N LEU A 296 13.24 16.52 -158.93
CA LEU A 296 12.33 17.52 -159.49
C LEU A 296 11.19 16.82 -160.26
N GLY A 297 9.94 17.18 -159.95
CA GLY A 297 8.74 16.57 -160.55
C GLY A 297 8.34 15.22 -159.94
N ASN A 298 8.99 14.79 -158.85
CA ASN A 298 8.56 13.59 -158.10
C ASN A 298 7.21 13.83 -157.41
N ASP A 299 6.26 12.92 -157.59
CA ASP A 299 4.92 13.00 -157.02
C ASP A 299 4.84 12.49 -155.57
N THR A 300 5.85 11.73 -155.12
CA THR A 300 5.92 11.21 -153.75
C THR A 300 6.40 12.28 -152.76
N PRO A 301 5.58 12.69 -151.77
CA PRO A 301 5.95 13.71 -150.79
C PRO A 301 7.12 13.27 -149.90
N GLN A 302 8.08 14.18 -149.67
CA GLN A 302 9.21 13.99 -148.77
C GLN A 302 9.14 15.00 -147.62
N TYR A 303 9.64 14.65 -146.43
CA TYR A 303 9.50 15.49 -145.22
C TYR A 303 10.82 15.64 -144.45
N ILE A 304 10.97 16.77 -143.78
CA ILE A 304 11.92 16.99 -142.69
C ILE A 304 11.21 16.67 -141.38
N ARG A 305 11.83 15.84 -140.53
CA ARG A 305 11.26 15.37 -139.25
C ARG A 305 12.11 15.85 -138.06
N PRO A 306 11.69 16.92 -137.37
CA PRO A 306 12.35 17.42 -136.17
C PRO A 306 11.80 16.83 -134.88
N GLN A 307 12.64 16.76 -133.85
CA GLN A 307 12.29 16.37 -132.48
C GLN A 307 13.06 17.23 -131.47
N VAL A 308 12.31 18.02 -130.68
CA VAL A 308 12.85 18.91 -129.64
C VAL A 308 12.98 18.13 -128.33
N LYS A 309 14.12 18.24 -127.64
CA LYS A 309 14.39 17.52 -126.38
C LYS A 309 14.37 18.45 -125.17
N PRO A 310 13.93 17.95 -123.98
CA PRO A 310 13.36 16.61 -123.73
C PRO A 310 11.91 16.47 -124.25
N ASP A 311 11.41 15.24 -124.45
CA ASP A 311 10.13 14.99 -125.15
C ASP A 311 8.88 15.63 -124.51
N ARG A 312 8.99 16.09 -123.26
CA ARG A 312 7.91 16.77 -122.52
C ARG A 312 7.82 18.28 -122.80
N VAL A 313 8.72 18.84 -123.61
CA VAL A 313 8.64 20.25 -124.05
C VAL A 313 7.87 20.38 -125.36
N ALA A 314 7.41 21.60 -125.67
CA ALA A 314 6.69 21.89 -126.91
C ALA A 314 7.54 21.55 -128.15
N GLN A 315 6.94 20.82 -129.10
CA GLN A 315 7.65 20.26 -130.27
C GLN A 315 7.66 21.19 -131.50
N ASN A 316 7.24 22.43 -131.33
CA ASN A 316 7.02 23.36 -132.43
C ASN A 316 8.36 23.89 -132.96
N VAL A 317 8.59 23.71 -134.25
CA VAL A 317 9.75 24.24 -134.97
C VAL A 317 9.30 25.17 -136.11
N VAL A 318 10.23 26.01 -136.57
CA VAL A 318 10.09 26.85 -137.75
C VAL A 318 11.11 26.38 -138.79
N TYR A 319 10.65 26.24 -140.03
CA TYR A 319 11.50 25.99 -141.18
C TYR A 319 11.81 27.31 -141.88
N GLN A 320 13.09 27.58 -142.13
CA GLN A 320 13.52 28.75 -142.88
C GLN A 320 14.34 28.32 -144.09
N THR A 321 13.90 28.72 -145.28
CA THR A 321 14.54 28.42 -146.57
C THR A 321 14.59 29.67 -147.44
N ARG A 322 15.45 29.67 -148.46
CA ARG A 322 15.49 30.74 -149.49
C ARG A 322 14.35 30.65 -150.49
N GLY A 323 13.71 29.48 -150.62
CA GLY A 323 12.54 29.28 -151.48
C GLY A 323 12.83 29.29 -152.99
N ASP A 324 14.10 29.29 -153.39
CA ASP A 324 14.54 29.25 -154.79
C ASP A 324 14.61 27.81 -155.33
N ILE A 325 15.30 26.92 -154.60
CA ILE A 325 15.54 25.52 -155.01
C ILE A 325 14.63 24.56 -154.24
N VAL A 326 14.56 24.75 -152.92
CA VAL A 326 13.75 23.95 -152.00
C VAL A 326 12.87 24.90 -151.19
N GLU A 327 11.57 24.62 -151.16
CA GLU A 327 10.67 25.21 -150.17
C GLU A 327 10.21 24.13 -149.18
N VAL A 328 9.88 24.53 -147.96
CA VAL A 328 9.39 23.60 -146.93
C VAL A 328 8.12 24.16 -146.33
N GLU A 329 7.04 23.38 -146.40
CA GLU A 329 5.75 23.73 -145.81
C GLU A 329 5.83 23.67 -144.27
N PRO A 330 4.93 24.33 -143.52
CA PRO A 330 4.97 24.36 -142.05
C PRO A 330 4.95 22.99 -141.37
N ASP A 331 4.42 21.96 -142.04
CA ASP A 331 4.38 20.57 -141.56
C ASP A 331 5.70 19.81 -141.82
N GLY A 332 6.68 20.44 -142.48
CA GLY A 332 7.96 19.85 -142.83
C GLY A 332 8.01 19.23 -144.23
N ARG A 333 6.93 19.30 -145.03
CA ARG A 333 6.93 18.77 -146.40
C ARG A 333 7.86 19.56 -147.30
N ILE A 334 8.70 18.86 -148.05
CA ILE A 334 9.70 19.44 -148.95
C ILE A 334 9.10 19.59 -150.35
N MET A 335 9.15 20.81 -150.88
CA MET A 335 8.70 21.20 -152.21
C MET A 335 9.91 21.51 -153.10
N ALA A 336 10.12 20.70 -154.14
CA ALA A 336 11.18 20.91 -155.13
C ALA A 336 10.76 21.99 -156.15
N ARG A 337 11.49 23.09 -156.24
CA ARG A 337 11.17 24.20 -157.16
C ARG A 337 12.06 24.25 -158.40
N SER A 338 13.36 24.15 -158.23
CA SER A 338 14.32 24.09 -159.32
C SER A 338 15.44 23.10 -158.99
N THR A 339 16.18 22.62 -159.99
CA THR A 339 17.36 21.78 -159.73
C THR A 339 18.48 22.59 -159.07
N GLY A 340 19.26 21.95 -158.19
CA GLY A 340 20.34 22.56 -157.41
C GLY A 340 20.37 22.11 -155.95
N SER A 341 21.15 22.75 -155.08
CA SER A 341 21.17 22.46 -153.64
C SER A 341 20.52 23.58 -152.82
N GLY A 342 19.39 23.28 -152.18
CA GLY A 342 18.68 24.20 -151.30
C GLY A 342 19.14 24.04 -149.85
N ARG A 343 19.15 25.15 -149.10
CA ARG A 343 19.48 25.16 -147.67
C ARG A 343 18.23 25.40 -146.84
N VAL A 344 17.96 24.52 -145.88
CA VAL A 344 16.83 24.62 -144.96
C VAL A 344 17.33 24.68 -143.52
N GLN A 345 16.90 25.67 -142.76
CA GLN A 345 17.14 25.76 -141.32
C GLN A 345 15.91 25.28 -140.56
N VAL A 346 16.13 24.50 -139.51
CA VAL A 346 15.10 23.98 -138.61
C VAL A 346 15.35 24.54 -137.23
N ILE A 347 14.41 25.35 -136.72
CA ILE A 347 14.62 26.19 -135.53
C ILE A 347 13.53 25.87 -134.49
N PRO A 348 13.87 25.42 -133.27
CA PRO A 348 12.88 25.24 -132.21
C PRO A 348 12.36 26.60 -131.72
N THR A 349 11.04 26.72 -131.55
CA THR A 349 10.39 27.99 -131.16
C THR A 349 10.78 28.49 -129.76
N GLN A 350 11.09 27.59 -128.83
CA GLN A 350 11.42 27.90 -127.44
C GLN A 350 12.92 27.67 -127.09
N GLY A 351 13.77 27.42 -128.09
CA GLY A 351 15.19 27.08 -127.88
C GLY A 351 16.01 27.28 -129.15
N THR A 352 15.98 28.50 -129.66
CA THR A 352 16.57 28.87 -130.97
C THR A 352 18.06 28.56 -131.05
N GLN A 353 18.79 28.54 -129.92
CA GLN A 353 20.20 28.15 -129.87
C GLN A 353 20.48 26.73 -130.36
N HIS A 354 19.47 25.85 -130.44
CA HIS A 354 19.60 24.47 -130.89
C HIS A 354 19.24 24.27 -132.38
N TYR A 355 19.17 25.33 -133.19
CA TYR A 355 18.84 25.21 -134.61
C TYR A 355 19.78 24.26 -135.38
N LYS A 356 19.25 23.63 -136.44
CA LYS A 356 20.04 22.83 -137.39
C LYS A 356 19.91 23.37 -138.79
N THR A 357 20.99 23.30 -139.56
CA THR A 357 21.01 23.64 -140.98
C THR A 357 21.18 22.37 -141.80
N LEU A 358 20.29 22.16 -142.75
CA LEU A 358 20.27 21.05 -143.69
C LEU A 358 20.55 21.57 -145.10
N THR A 359 21.19 20.72 -145.91
CA THR A 359 21.37 20.94 -147.35
C THR A 359 20.66 19.80 -148.07
N ILE A 360 19.72 20.13 -148.95
CA ILE A 360 18.91 19.16 -149.70
C ILE A 360 19.13 19.43 -151.19
N ALA A 361 19.61 18.42 -151.91
CA ALA A 361 19.83 18.53 -153.35
C ALA A 361 18.57 18.16 -154.15
N VAL A 362 18.07 19.07 -154.98
CA VAL A 362 17.03 18.81 -155.98
C VAL A 362 17.70 18.43 -157.29
N VAL A 363 17.52 17.18 -157.71
CA VAL A 363 18.13 16.63 -158.93
C VAL A 363 17.09 16.50 -160.04
N PRO A 364 17.45 16.62 -161.33
CA PRO A 364 16.51 16.40 -162.43
C PRO A 364 15.98 14.95 -162.41
N PRO A 365 14.78 14.69 -162.97
CA PRO A 365 14.29 13.34 -163.13
C PRO A 365 15.28 12.53 -163.97
N ARG A 366 15.75 11.42 -163.41
CA ARG A 366 16.68 10.51 -164.09
C ARG A 366 15.89 9.33 -164.61
N ILE A 367 16.04 9.03 -165.89
CA ILE A 367 15.54 7.78 -166.47
C ILE A 367 16.44 6.67 -165.91
N ARG A 368 15.87 5.83 -165.05
CA ARG A 368 16.50 4.60 -164.57
C ARG A 368 15.95 3.43 -165.37
N LEU A 369 16.82 2.50 -165.77
CA LEU A 369 16.37 1.25 -166.36
C LEU A 369 15.60 0.46 -165.29
N SER A 370 14.39 -0.01 -165.62
CA SER A 370 13.65 -0.94 -164.77
C SER A 370 14.05 -2.36 -165.15
N GLY A 371 15.26 -2.77 -164.77
CA GLY A 371 15.94 -3.97 -165.28
C GLY A 371 16.91 -3.63 -166.42
N ASP A 372 16.94 -4.41 -167.49
CA ASP A 372 17.90 -4.28 -168.62
C ASP A 372 17.32 -3.65 -169.91
N SER A 373 16.07 -3.14 -169.91
CA SER A 373 15.51 -2.49 -171.10
C SER A 373 14.58 -1.30 -170.81
N LEU A 374 14.56 -0.36 -171.75
CA LEU A 374 13.69 0.82 -171.73
C LEU A 374 12.31 0.43 -172.31
N ARG A 375 11.24 0.57 -171.52
CA ARG A 375 9.88 0.28 -171.98
C ARG A 375 9.33 1.45 -172.78
N LEU A 376 8.96 1.17 -174.03
CA LEU A 376 8.17 2.06 -174.88
C LEU A 376 6.69 1.64 -174.81
N ASP A 377 5.78 2.61 -174.89
CA ASP A 377 4.35 2.37 -175.03
C ASP A 377 3.97 1.97 -176.47
N ASN A 378 2.71 1.60 -176.70
CA ASN A 378 2.23 1.14 -178.01
C ASN A 378 2.32 2.20 -179.12
N SER A 379 2.60 3.46 -178.80
CA SER A 379 2.86 4.53 -179.78
C SER A 379 4.37 4.78 -179.98
N GLY A 380 5.22 3.97 -179.35
CA GLY A 380 6.68 4.10 -179.40
C GLY A 380 7.26 5.15 -178.45
N ASN A 381 6.46 5.74 -177.56
CA ASN A 381 6.93 6.75 -176.61
C ASN A 381 7.47 6.11 -175.33
N ILE A 382 8.45 6.74 -174.70
CA ILE A 382 8.99 6.28 -173.41
C ILE A 382 7.92 6.41 -172.34
N ARG A 383 7.57 5.31 -171.67
CA ARG A 383 6.62 5.34 -170.56
C ARG A 383 7.35 5.69 -169.26
N LEU A 384 7.11 6.88 -168.73
CA LEU A 384 7.59 7.31 -167.42
C LEU A 384 6.62 6.78 -166.35
N THR A 385 7.11 6.00 -165.39
CA THR A 385 6.36 5.54 -164.20
C THR A 385 6.89 6.17 -162.95
#